data_AF-A0A4Y2NBD2-F1
#
_entry.id   AF-A0A4Y2NBD2-F1
#
_cell.length_a   1.000
_cell.length_b   1.000
_cell.length_c   1.000
_cell.angle_alpha   90.00
_cell.angle_beta   90.00
_cell.angle_gamma   90.00
#
_symmetry.space_group_name_H-M   'P 1'
#
loop_
_entity.id
_entity.type
_entity.pdbx_description
1 polymer ?
#
loop_
_entity_poly.entity_id
_entity_poly.type
_entity_poly.pdbx_seq_one_letter_code
_entity_poly.pdbx_strand_id
1 'polypeptide(L)' 'LFQLHGYKVQSSSCHGQKNAFEAVPPEPRYKYLYFLADTENEKKR' A
#
# COMPACT_ATOMS: atom_id res chain seq x y z
N LEU A 1 -7.83 14.49 7.00
CA LEU A 1 -7.55 14.17 5.58
C LEU A 1 -6.12 13.64 5.51
N PHE A 2 -5.87 12.46 4.93
CA PHE A 2 -4.51 11.98 4.70
C PHE A 2 -4.01 12.50 3.35
N GLN A 3 -2.81 13.10 3.32
CA GLN A 3 -2.16 13.52 2.08
C GLN A 3 -1.22 12.41 1.61
N LEU A 4 -1.51 11.86 0.42
CA LEU A 4 -0.73 10.77 -0.18
C LEU A 4 0.25 11.25 -1.26
N HIS A 5 0.34 12.55 -1.48
CA HIS A 5 1.26 13.11 -2.47
C HIS A 5 2.71 12.68 -2.18
N GLY A 6 3.39 12.13 -3.19
CA GLY A 6 4.77 11.65 -3.09
C GLY A 6 4.92 10.22 -2.56
N TYR A 7 3.85 9.57 -2.10
CA TYR A 7 3.92 8.15 -1.72
C TYR A 7 4.11 7.29 -2.97
N LYS A 8 4.93 6.23 -2.83
CA LYS A 8 5.12 5.22 -3.86
C LYS A 8 4.31 3.98 -3.49
N VAL A 9 3.47 3.52 -4.40
CA VAL A 9 2.69 2.29 -4.19
C VAL A 9 3.48 1.10 -4.73
N GLN A 10 3.58 0.04 -3.95
CA GLN A 10 4.19 -1.22 -4.39
C GLN A 10 3.38 -2.43 -3.93
N SER A 11 3.43 -3.50 -4.72
CA SER A 11 2.85 -4.78 -4.31
C SER A 11 3.63 -5.36 -3.15
N SER A 12 2.93 -5.84 -2.13
CA SER A 12 3.51 -6.55 -1.01
C SER A 12 2.99 -7.98 -1.01
N SER A 13 3.88 -8.94 -0.79
CA SER A 13 3.54 -10.35 -0.54
C SER A 13 3.75 -10.72 0.92
N CYS A 14 3.84 -9.71 1.82
CA CYS A 14 4.03 -9.93 3.25
C CYS A 14 3.00 -10.94 3.79
N HIS A 15 3.50 -11.95 4.49
CA HIS A 15 2.70 -12.97 5.18
C HIS A 15 1.76 -13.80 4.28
N GLY A 16 2.10 -13.97 2.99
CA GLY A 16 1.31 -14.82 2.07
C GLY A 16 0.00 -14.18 1.59
N GLN A 17 -0.20 -12.90 1.88
CA GLN A 17 -1.38 -12.12 1.47
C GLN A 17 -1.23 -11.67 0.01
N LYS A 18 -1.75 -12.46 -0.95
CA LYS A 18 -1.57 -12.21 -2.41
C LYS A 18 -2.14 -10.87 -2.89
N ASN A 19 -3.16 -10.37 -2.20
CA ASN A 19 -3.87 -9.13 -2.51
C ASN A 19 -3.38 -7.93 -1.67
N ALA A 20 -2.20 -8.04 -1.05
CA ALA A 20 -1.62 -6.95 -0.28
C ALA A 20 -0.81 -5.99 -1.16
N PHE A 21 -0.77 -4.73 -0.72
CA PHE A 21 0.06 -3.67 -1.27
C PHE A 21 0.34 -2.64 -0.18
N GLU A 22 1.37 -1.82 -0.39
CA GLU A 22 1.79 -0.82 0.57
C GLU A 22 2.05 0.53 -0.12
N ALA A 23 1.84 1.60 0.64
CA ALA A 23 2.24 2.94 0.24
C ALA A 23 3.45 3.37 1.07
N VAL A 24 4.58 3.47 0.37
CA VAL A 24 5.88 3.88 0.91
C VAL A 24 5.91 5.41 0.99
N PRO A 25 6.12 6.00 2.17
CA PRO A 25 6.19 7.45 2.32
C PRO A 25 7.45 8.03 1.64
N PRO A 26 7.38 9.28 1.16
CA PRO A 26 8.54 9.96 0.59
C PRO A 26 9.57 10.37 1.65
N GLU A 27 9.16 10.51 2.91
CA GLU A 27 10.02 10.93 4.02
C GLU A 27 9.72 10.10 5.28
N PRO A 28 10.73 9.80 6.14
CA PRO A 28 10.55 8.94 7.32
C PRO A 28 9.57 9.43 8.38
N ARG A 29 9.26 10.74 8.40
CA ARG A 29 8.27 11.33 9.32
C ARG A 29 6.83 10.94 8.99
N TYR A 30 6.59 10.45 7.78
CA TYR A 30 5.28 10.02 7.33
C TYR A 30 5.11 8.51 7.56
N LYS A 31 3.85 8.09 7.72
CA LYS A 31 3.54 6.70 8.09
C LYS A 31 3.62 5.78 6.87
N TYR A 32 4.20 4.60 7.06
CA TYR A 32 3.96 3.47 6.15
C TYR A 32 2.50 3.04 6.24
N LEU A 33 1.88 2.78 5.08
CA LEU A 33 0.50 2.31 5.01
C LEU A 33 0.46 0.94 4.35
N TYR A 34 -0.28 0.02 4.97
CA TYR A 34 -0.51 -1.33 4.47
C TYR A 34 -1.98 -1.51 4.12
N PHE A 35 -2.22 -2.11 2.97
CA PHE A 35 -3.55 -2.36 2.45
C PHE A 35 -3.68 -3.82 2.06
N LEU A 36 -4.86 -4.37 2.33
CA LEU A 36 -5.27 -5.70 1.91
C LEU A 36 -6.60 -5.56 1.18
N ALA A 37 -6.64 -6.00 -0.07
CA ALA A 37 -7.88 -6.11 -0.81
C ALA A 37 -8.45 -7.53 -0.72
N ASP A 38 -9.78 -7.67 -0.80
CA ASP A 38 -10.43 -8.99 -0.78
C ASP A 38 -10.14 -9.77 -2.07
N THR A 39 -10.02 -9.07 -3.19
CA THR A 39 -9.74 -9.65 -4.51
C THR A 39 -8.55 -9.01 -5.23
N GLU A 40 -7.96 -9.75 -6.18
CA GLU A 40 -6.89 -9.22 -7.03
C GLU A 40 -7.38 -8.07 -7.92
N ASN A 41 -8.64 -8.10 -8.33
CA ASN A 41 -9.24 -7.04 -9.14
C ASN A 41 -9.44 -5.75 -8.35
N GLU A 42 -9.74 -5.82 -7.06
CA GLU A 42 -9.80 -4.62 -6.21
C GLU A 42 -8.42 -4.02 -5.96
N LYS A 43 -7.39 -4.87 -5.77
CA LYS A 43 -6.00 -4.41 -5.65
C LYS A 43 -5.52 -3.63 -6.89
N LYS A 44 -6.05 -3.93 -8.08
CA LYS A 44 -5.65 -3.30 -9.35
C LYS A 44 -6.38 -2.00 -9.68
N ARG A 45 -7.56 -1.76 -9.08
CA ARG A 45 -8.36 -0.55 -9.32
C ARG A 45 -7.78 0.64 -8.58
#